data_AF-A0AAV6XF21-F1
#
_entry.id   AF-A0AAV6XF21-F1
#
_cell.length_a   1.000
_cell.length_b   1.000
_cell.length_c   1.000
_cell.angle_alpha   90.00
_cell.angle_beta   90.00
_cell.angle_gamma   90.00
#
_symmetry.space_group_name_H-M   'P 1'
#
loop_
_entity.id
_entity.type
_entity.pdbx_description
1 polymer ?
#
loop_
_entity_poly.entity_id
_entity_poly.type
_entity_poly.pdbx_seq_one_letter_code
_entity_poly.pdbx_strand_id
1 'polypeptide(L)'
;MSLRIKFIQDINFRLSEHPSILYFRWSPAESWGSTWLFLVTSISAYITISAALHIFLHHLLRRRHSVPVGPIPALHSLTMSLLSATIFAGILSSSVAEIRDTRWFWRRSKTPFQWLLCFPLGTRPSGRVFFWSYIFYLSRFLHIFRTFFTILKNPHKFPYFQIFNHSILICMSFLWLEFSQSFQVLAILSMTLVFAMVYGYRFFTEIGFRKSYFPFVMFCQIVLVVMNMGWHVGVLVLHFWKGGCNGMGAWVFNTVLNSFVLLFVLNFYVKKCLSERDFAASRTETKDTTSEISYKLLTSNRS
;
A
#
# COMPACT_ATOMS: atom_id res chain seq x y z
N MET A 1 -11.58 -24.13 -26.55
CA MET A 1 -12.56 -23.34 -25.77
C MET A 1 -12.94 -24.02 -24.44
N SER A 2 -13.30 -25.31 -24.45
CA SER A 2 -13.65 -26.10 -23.25
C SER A 2 -12.59 -26.11 -22.13
N LEU A 3 -11.29 -26.24 -22.45
CA LEU A 3 -10.22 -26.27 -21.45
C LEU A 3 -10.07 -24.94 -20.68
N ARG A 4 -10.23 -23.80 -21.36
CA ARG A 4 -10.17 -22.47 -20.73
C ARG A 4 -11.36 -22.25 -19.79
N ILE A 5 -12.54 -22.73 -20.17
CA ILE A 5 -13.76 -22.61 -19.35
C ILE A 5 -13.62 -23.47 -18.08
N LYS A 6 -13.15 -24.73 -18.21
CA LYS A 6 -12.87 -25.60 -17.05
C LYS A 6 -11.83 -25.00 -16.11
N PHE A 7 -10.74 -24.46 -16.66
CA PHE A 7 -9.70 -23.80 -15.86
C PHE A 7 -10.22 -22.57 -15.11
N ILE A 8 -11.06 -21.74 -15.75
CA ILE A 8 -11.69 -20.58 -15.10
C ILE A 8 -12.66 -21.04 -14.01
N GLN A 9 -13.41 -22.13 -14.23
CA GLN A 9 -14.31 -22.71 -13.24
C GLN A 9 -13.55 -23.26 -12.04
N ASP A 10 -12.48 -24.01 -12.25
CA ASP A 10 -11.63 -24.55 -11.17
C ASP A 10 -10.97 -23.44 -10.35
N ILE A 11 -10.51 -22.37 -11.01
CA ILE A 11 -9.98 -21.19 -10.33
C ILE A 11 -11.05 -20.50 -9.50
N ASN A 12 -12.23 -20.25 -10.08
CA ASN A 12 -13.33 -19.62 -9.35
C ASN A 12 -13.79 -20.49 -8.17
N PHE A 13 -13.83 -21.80 -8.35
CA PHE A 13 -14.15 -22.74 -7.27
C PHE A 13 -13.13 -22.59 -6.13
N ARG A 14 -11.83 -22.68 -6.42
CA ARG A 14 -10.78 -22.54 -5.39
C ARG A 14 -10.71 -21.15 -4.76
N LEU A 15 -11.01 -20.09 -5.53
CA LEU A 15 -10.88 -18.72 -5.05
C LEU A 15 -12.14 -18.18 -4.38
N SER A 16 -13.32 -18.73 -4.65
CA SER A 16 -14.58 -18.15 -4.16
C SER A 16 -15.57 -19.15 -3.58
N GLU A 17 -15.55 -20.41 -4.02
CA GLU A 17 -16.56 -21.41 -3.64
C GLU A 17 -16.02 -22.48 -2.67
N HIS A 18 -14.72 -22.45 -2.35
CA HIS A 18 -14.14 -23.36 -1.38
C HIS A 18 -14.81 -23.19 -0.01
N PRO A 19 -15.16 -24.26 0.72
CA PRO A 19 -15.95 -24.18 1.94
C PRO A 19 -15.31 -23.31 3.04
N SER A 20 -13.98 -23.32 3.16
CA SER A 20 -13.26 -22.43 4.10
C SER A 20 -13.39 -20.93 3.76
N ILE A 21 -13.71 -20.60 2.51
CA ILE A 21 -13.91 -19.22 2.02
C ILE A 21 -15.37 -18.80 2.21
N LEU A 22 -16.31 -19.71 1.92
CA LEU A 22 -17.75 -19.46 2.07
C LEU A 22 -18.15 -19.26 3.54
N TYR A 23 -17.68 -20.15 4.42
CA TYR A 23 -18.03 -20.13 5.85
C TYR A 23 -17.07 -19.29 6.69
N PHE A 24 -16.20 -18.50 6.08
CA PHE A 24 -15.27 -17.65 6.80
C PHE A 24 -16.01 -16.62 7.67
N ARG A 25 -15.60 -16.51 8.92
CA ARG A 25 -16.08 -15.50 9.85
C ARG A 25 -14.89 -14.86 10.55
N TRP A 26 -14.83 -13.52 10.49
CA TRP A 26 -13.90 -12.77 11.32
C TRP A 26 -14.35 -12.90 12.78
N SER A 27 -13.53 -13.58 13.59
CA SER A 27 -13.76 -13.70 15.02
C SER A 27 -12.46 -13.95 15.78
N PRO A 28 -12.35 -13.45 17.04
CA PRO A 28 -11.26 -13.77 17.96
C PRO A 28 -11.00 -15.26 18.16
N ALA A 29 -12.03 -16.11 18.01
CA ALA A 29 -11.95 -17.54 18.25
C ALA A 29 -11.42 -18.34 17.06
N GLU A 30 -11.73 -17.91 15.83
CA GLU A 30 -11.45 -18.69 14.62
C GLU A 30 -10.33 -18.10 13.77
N SER A 31 -10.08 -16.79 13.87
CA SER A 31 -9.13 -16.09 12.99
C SER A 31 -7.91 -15.61 13.75
N TRP A 32 -6.73 -16.01 13.29
CA TRP A 32 -5.46 -15.61 13.91
C TRP A 32 -5.21 -14.12 13.77
N GLY A 33 -4.75 -13.49 14.84
CA GLY A 33 -4.40 -12.07 14.85
C GLY A 33 -5.59 -11.12 14.75
N SER A 34 -6.78 -11.57 15.13
CA SER A 34 -8.02 -10.78 15.15
C SER A 34 -8.28 -10.05 16.48
N THR A 35 -7.39 -10.18 17.46
CA THR A 35 -7.51 -9.46 18.74
C THR A 35 -6.82 -8.10 18.67
N TRP A 36 -7.41 -7.10 19.34
CA TRP A 36 -6.83 -5.77 19.50
C TRP A 36 -5.44 -5.81 20.16
N LEU A 37 -5.26 -6.69 21.15
CA LEU A 37 -3.97 -6.89 21.81
C LEU A 37 -2.93 -7.41 20.83
N PHE A 38 -3.28 -8.35 19.94
CA PHE A 38 -2.38 -8.83 18.91
C PHE A 38 -1.99 -7.72 17.93
N LEU A 39 -2.94 -6.87 17.53
CA LEU A 39 -2.65 -5.72 16.66
C LEU A 39 -1.62 -4.77 17.30
N VAL A 40 -1.88 -4.34 18.54
CA VAL A 40 -1.01 -3.39 19.24
C VAL A 40 0.36 -4.00 19.51
N THR A 41 0.42 -5.25 19.96
CA THR A 41 1.68 -5.94 20.23
C THR A 41 2.48 -6.18 18.95
N SER A 42 1.85 -6.54 17.83
CA SER A 42 2.55 -6.76 16.56
C SER A 42 3.11 -5.47 15.95
N ILE A 43 2.35 -4.36 16.00
CA ILE A 43 2.84 -3.04 15.56
C ILE A 43 3.98 -2.57 16.46
N SER A 44 3.84 -2.73 17.77
CA SER A 44 4.87 -2.33 18.74
C SER A 44 6.15 -3.15 18.55
N ALA A 45 6.03 -4.47 18.43
CA ALA A 45 7.14 -5.37 18.13
C ALA A 45 7.82 -5.01 16.81
N TYR A 46 7.05 -4.69 15.76
CA TYR A 46 7.59 -4.27 14.48
C TYR A 46 8.46 -3.00 14.61
N ILE A 47 7.97 -1.98 15.32
CA ILE A 47 8.71 -0.72 15.55
C ILE A 47 9.96 -1.00 16.39
N THR A 48 9.82 -1.73 17.49
CA THR A 48 10.93 -2.07 18.40
C THR A 48 12.02 -2.87 17.70
N ILE A 49 11.66 -3.91 16.93
CA ILE A 49 12.62 -4.71 16.16
C ILE A 49 13.31 -3.84 15.10
N SER A 50 12.56 -2.98 14.40
CA SER A 50 13.14 -2.07 13.41
C SER A 50 14.13 -1.07 14.03
N ALA A 51 13.79 -0.50 15.19
CA ALA A 51 14.65 0.41 15.94
C ALA A 51 15.88 -0.31 16.49
N ALA A 52 15.70 -1.47 17.13
CA ALA A 52 16.78 -2.29 17.65
C ALA A 52 17.76 -2.70 16.54
N LEU A 53 17.25 -3.15 15.40
CA LEU A 53 18.09 -3.52 14.25
C LEU A 53 18.89 -2.32 13.73
N HIS A 54 18.27 -1.14 13.61
CA HIS A 54 18.98 0.06 13.18
C HIS A 54 20.05 0.48 14.20
N ILE A 55 19.72 0.51 15.50
CA ILE A 55 20.67 0.86 16.56
C ILE A 55 21.84 -0.12 16.57
N PHE A 56 21.56 -1.42 16.46
CA PHE A 56 22.58 -2.47 16.41
C PHE A 56 23.52 -2.30 15.20
N LEU A 57 22.98 -2.07 14.00
CA LEU A 57 23.80 -1.93 12.79
C LEU A 57 24.60 -0.61 12.77
N HIS A 58 23.97 0.50 13.16
CA HIS A 58 24.55 1.83 13.09
C HIS A 58 25.50 2.12 14.26
N HIS A 59 25.05 1.89 15.50
CA HIS A 59 25.81 2.27 16.69
C HIS A 59 26.79 1.19 17.14
N LEU A 60 26.36 -0.08 17.18
CA LEU A 60 27.22 -1.15 17.70
C LEU A 60 28.21 -1.63 16.65
N LEU A 61 27.73 -1.94 15.45
CA LEU A 61 28.57 -2.46 14.38
C LEU A 61 29.28 -1.36 13.57
N ARG A 62 28.94 -0.08 13.80
CA ARG A 62 29.44 1.10 13.04
C ARG A 62 29.52 0.84 11.53
N ARG A 63 28.57 0.07 10.99
CA ARG A 63 28.67 -0.42 9.62
C ARG A 63 28.45 0.72 8.65
N ARG A 64 29.51 1.06 7.91
CA ARG A 64 29.43 2.05 6.83
C ARG A 64 28.91 1.50 5.50
N HIS A 65 29.04 0.20 5.26
CA HIS A 65 28.71 -0.43 3.98
C HIS A 65 27.38 -1.18 4.01
N SER A 66 26.69 -1.18 2.87
CA SER A 66 25.46 -1.92 2.63
C SER A 66 25.67 -3.42 2.81
N VAL A 67 24.78 -4.10 3.54
CA VAL A 67 24.84 -5.56 3.68
C VAL A 67 24.38 -6.20 2.36
N PRO A 68 25.19 -7.08 1.74
CA PRO A 68 24.78 -7.81 0.54
C PRO A 68 23.71 -8.84 0.93
N VAL A 69 22.44 -8.48 0.76
CA VAL A 69 21.28 -9.33 1.05
C VAL A 69 20.99 -10.38 -0.03
N GLY A 70 21.91 -10.55 -0.99
CA GLY A 70 21.80 -11.56 -2.05
C GLY A 70 20.50 -11.45 -2.88
N PRO A 71 19.99 -12.57 -3.43
CA PRO A 71 18.76 -12.62 -4.22
C PRO A 71 17.48 -12.60 -3.38
N ILE A 72 17.58 -12.51 -2.05
CA ILE A 72 16.45 -12.57 -1.12
C ILE A 72 15.40 -11.47 -1.41
N PRO A 73 15.76 -10.20 -1.68
CA PRO A 73 14.79 -9.17 -2.04
C PRO A 73 14.05 -9.44 -3.35
N ALA A 74 14.67 -10.16 -4.28
CA ALA A 74 14.08 -10.50 -5.57
C ALA A 74 13.03 -11.57 -5.39
N LEU A 75 13.38 -12.63 -4.65
CA LEU A 75 12.43 -13.68 -4.28
C LEU A 75 11.25 -13.10 -3.50
N HIS A 76 11.52 -12.23 -2.52
CA HIS A 76 10.46 -11.54 -1.77
C HIS A 76 9.56 -10.72 -2.69
N SER A 77 10.14 -9.94 -3.61
CA SER A 77 9.36 -9.13 -4.56
C SER A 77 8.48 -10.01 -5.47
N LEU A 78 8.99 -11.16 -5.93
CA LEU A 78 8.19 -12.13 -6.68
C LEU A 78 7.04 -12.68 -5.85
N THR A 79 7.32 -13.15 -4.63
CA THR A 79 6.29 -13.67 -3.71
C THR A 79 5.21 -12.62 -3.45
N MET A 80 5.59 -11.37 -3.19
CA MET A 80 4.63 -10.28 -2.96
C MET A 80 3.81 -9.96 -4.21
N SER A 81 4.40 -10.02 -5.39
CA SER A 81 3.70 -9.81 -6.66
C SER A 81 2.65 -10.88 -6.90
N LEU A 82 3.03 -12.17 -6.76
CA LEU A 82 2.12 -13.30 -6.93
C LEU A 82 1.01 -13.28 -5.88
N LEU A 83 1.35 -13.04 -4.61
CA LEU A 83 0.35 -12.95 -3.55
C LEU A 83 -0.64 -11.81 -3.80
N SER A 84 -0.16 -10.65 -4.25
CA SER A 84 -1.03 -9.51 -4.57
C SER A 84 -1.96 -9.82 -5.74
N ALA A 85 -1.45 -10.49 -6.78
CA ALA A 85 -2.27 -10.93 -7.91
C ALA A 85 -3.34 -11.96 -7.49
N THR A 86 -2.99 -12.90 -6.62
CA THR A 86 -3.93 -13.89 -6.08
C THR A 86 -5.03 -13.24 -5.24
N ILE A 87 -4.67 -12.28 -4.36
CA ILE A 87 -5.66 -11.54 -3.56
C ILE A 87 -6.57 -10.71 -4.47
N PHE A 88 -6.00 -10.05 -5.48
CA PHE A 88 -6.78 -9.28 -6.45
C PHE A 88 -7.81 -10.16 -7.16
N ALA A 89 -7.36 -11.31 -7.70
CA ALA A 89 -8.25 -12.26 -8.36
C ALA A 89 -9.31 -12.81 -7.39
N GLY A 90 -8.91 -13.14 -6.17
CA GLY A 90 -9.78 -13.65 -5.12
C GLY A 90 -10.88 -12.66 -4.72
N ILE A 91 -10.53 -11.40 -4.44
CA ILE A 91 -11.50 -10.34 -4.15
C ILE A 91 -12.41 -10.09 -5.35
N LEU A 92 -11.86 -10.04 -6.56
CA LEU A 92 -12.63 -9.77 -7.77
C LEU A 92 -13.66 -10.87 -8.02
N SER A 93 -13.24 -12.14 -8.02
CA SER A 93 -14.14 -13.29 -8.17
C SER A 93 -15.18 -13.35 -7.05
N SER A 94 -14.76 -13.13 -5.80
CA SER A 94 -15.68 -13.12 -4.64
C SER A 94 -16.72 -12.00 -4.74
N SER A 95 -16.31 -10.82 -5.18
CA SER A 95 -17.21 -9.68 -5.38
C SER A 95 -18.21 -9.94 -6.50
N VAL A 96 -17.74 -10.52 -7.62
CA VAL A 96 -18.61 -10.89 -8.75
C VAL A 96 -19.62 -11.96 -8.34
N ALA A 97 -19.18 -12.97 -7.58
CA ALA A 97 -20.06 -14.01 -7.05
C ALA A 97 -21.11 -13.42 -6.10
N GLU A 98 -20.70 -12.57 -5.16
CA GLU A 98 -21.61 -11.93 -4.20
C GLU A 98 -22.65 -11.04 -4.91
N ILE A 99 -22.22 -10.27 -5.90
CA ILE A 99 -23.12 -9.43 -6.73
C ILE A 99 -24.10 -10.29 -7.54
N ARG A 100 -23.67 -11.46 -8.02
CA ARG A 100 -24.52 -12.38 -8.77
C ARG A 100 -25.58 -13.02 -7.87
N ASP A 101 -25.18 -13.51 -6.70
CA ASP A 101 -26.08 -14.18 -5.76
C ASP A 101 -27.10 -13.21 -5.16
N THR A 102 -26.66 -11.99 -4.84
CA THR A 102 -27.54 -10.95 -4.30
C THR A 102 -28.41 -10.28 -5.37
N ARG A 103 -28.18 -10.53 -6.67
CA ARG A 103 -28.93 -9.90 -7.78
C ARG A 103 -30.45 -10.06 -7.67
N TRP A 104 -30.91 -11.20 -7.15
CA TRP A 104 -32.35 -11.44 -6.95
C TRP A 104 -32.96 -10.57 -5.84
N PHE A 105 -32.17 -10.26 -4.79
CA PHE A 105 -32.56 -9.37 -3.70
C PHE A 105 -32.65 -7.89 -4.13
N TRP A 106 -31.90 -7.50 -5.18
CA TRP A 106 -31.74 -6.12 -5.63
C TRP A 106 -32.53 -5.76 -6.90
N ARG A 107 -33.65 -6.45 -7.18
CA ARG A 107 -34.38 -6.39 -8.47
C ARG A 107 -34.92 -5.00 -8.89
N ARG A 108 -34.69 -3.91 -8.16
CA ARG A 108 -35.28 -2.60 -8.52
C ARG A 108 -34.48 -1.30 -8.33
N SER A 109 -33.27 -1.23 -7.76
CA SER A 109 -32.64 0.10 -7.60
C SER A 109 -31.13 0.26 -7.30
N LYS A 110 -30.30 -0.80 -7.30
CA LYS A 110 -28.86 -0.63 -6.98
C LYS A 110 -27.92 -1.12 -8.06
N THR A 111 -26.95 -0.28 -8.42
CA THR A 111 -25.86 -0.66 -9.33
C THR A 111 -24.79 -1.44 -8.56
N PRO A 112 -24.06 -2.37 -9.21
CA PRO A 112 -23.02 -3.17 -8.56
C PRO A 112 -21.92 -2.32 -7.91
N PHE A 113 -21.58 -1.19 -8.53
CA PHE A 113 -20.63 -0.21 -7.97
C PHE A 113 -21.12 0.42 -6.66
N GLN A 114 -22.43 0.64 -6.51
CA GLN A 114 -22.98 1.19 -5.26
C GLN A 114 -22.82 0.22 -4.09
N TRP A 115 -22.95 -1.09 -4.34
CA TRP A 115 -22.73 -2.11 -3.32
C TRP A 115 -21.26 -2.17 -2.89
N LEU A 116 -20.33 -2.08 -3.85
CA LEU A 116 -18.89 -2.04 -3.57
C LEU A 116 -18.46 -0.82 -2.75
N LEU A 117 -19.14 0.31 -2.93
CA LEU A 117 -18.87 1.55 -2.20
C LEU A 117 -19.56 1.61 -0.83
N CYS A 118 -20.77 1.06 -0.69
CA CYS A 118 -21.58 1.22 0.52
C CYS A 118 -22.25 -0.10 0.89
N PHE A 119 -21.75 -0.73 1.96
CA PHE A 119 -22.40 -1.91 2.54
C PHE A 119 -23.60 -1.50 3.40
N PRO A 120 -24.68 -2.33 3.40
CA PRO A 120 -25.82 -2.08 4.28
C PRO A 120 -25.39 -2.11 5.75
N LEU A 121 -26.08 -1.32 6.57
CA LEU A 121 -25.84 -1.26 8.01
C LEU A 121 -26.06 -2.65 8.65
N GLY A 122 -25.19 -3.01 9.59
CA GLY A 122 -25.26 -4.32 10.27
C GLY A 122 -24.72 -5.51 9.46
N THR A 123 -23.99 -5.26 8.38
CA THR A 123 -23.26 -6.33 7.67
C THR A 123 -22.28 -6.99 8.63
N ARG A 124 -22.42 -8.31 8.82
CA ARG A 124 -21.49 -9.10 9.61
C ARG A 124 -20.21 -9.34 8.80
N PRO A 125 -19.02 -9.37 9.44
CA PRO A 125 -17.74 -9.64 8.77
C PRO A 125 -17.61 -11.13 8.44
N SER A 126 -18.45 -11.62 7.54
CA SER A 126 -18.55 -13.03 7.16
C SER A 126 -18.71 -13.18 5.66
N GLY A 127 -18.14 -14.26 5.12
CA GLY A 127 -18.25 -14.62 3.71
C GLY A 127 -16.98 -14.35 2.89
N ARG A 128 -17.12 -14.59 1.59
CA ARG A 128 -16.02 -14.72 0.62
C ARG A 128 -15.12 -13.49 0.55
N VAL A 129 -15.74 -12.32 0.55
CA VAL A 129 -15.03 -11.04 0.46
C VAL A 129 -14.15 -10.81 1.70
N PHE A 130 -14.68 -11.14 2.89
CA PHE A 130 -13.96 -10.97 4.16
C PHE A 130 -12.80 -11.96 4.30
N PHE A 131 -12.92 -13.17 3.74
CA PHE A 131 -11.80 -14.11 3.67
C PHE A 131 -10.60 -13.49 2.95
N TRP A 132 -10.81 -12.92 1.76
CA TRP A 132 -9.73 -12.29 1.01
C TRP A 132 -9.24 -10.97 1.63
N SER A 133 -10.12 -10.22 2.30
CA SER A 133 -9.70 -9.09 3.13
C SER A 133 -8.79 -9.56 4.28
N TYR A 134 -9.03 -10.74 4.85
CA TYR A 134 -8.18 -11.34 5.86
C TYR A 134 -6.82 -11.79 5.29
N ILE A 135 -6.81 -12.43 4.11
CA ILE A 135 -5.54 -12.74 3.42
C ILE A 135 -4.77 -11.44 3.08
N PHE A 136 -5.49 -10.38 2.71
CA PHE A 136 -4.88 -9.05 2.53
C PHE A 136 -4.28 -8.49 3.83
N TYR A 137 -4.97 -8.61 4.96
CA TYR A 137 -4.43 -8.25 6.28
C TYR A 137 -3.15 -9.06 6.59
N LEU A 138 -3.17 -10.38 6.42
CA LEU A 138 -1.98 -11.22 6.63
C LEU A 138 -0.82 -10.81 5.70
N SER A 139 -1.11 -10.47 4.44
CA SER A 139 -0.08 -10.01 3.50
C SER A 139 0.64 -8.76 4.00
N ARG A 140 0.00 -7.91 4.83
CA ARG A 140 0.64 -6.70 5.39
C ARG A 140 1.86 -7.04 6.25
N PHE A 141 1.82 -8.15 6.97
CA PHE A 141 2.99 -8.63 7.73
C PHE A 141 4.13 -9.03 6.79
N LEU A 142 3.84 -9.58 5.61
CA LEU A 142 4.89 -9.87 4.63
C LEU A 142 5.51 -8.59 4.03
N HIS A 143 4.75 -7.48 3.97
CA HIS A 143 5.29 -6.20 3.51
C HIS A 143 6.32 -5.60 4.48
N ILE A 144 6.25 -5.90 5.78
CA ILE A 144 7.18 -5.31 6.78
C ILE A 144 8.63 -5.78 6.57
N PHE A 145 8.84 -6.97 5.99
CA PHE A 145 10.18 -7.48 5.67
C PHE A 145 10.97 -6.54 4.76
N ARG A 146 10.27 -5.79 3.90
CA ARG A 146 10.90 -4.77 3.06
C ARG A 146 11.59 -3.69 3.88
N THR A 147 11.04 -3.34 5.04
CA THR A 147 11.66 -2.38 5.94
C THR A 147 12.97 -2.94 6.49
N PHE A 148 12.98 -4.21 6.90
CA PHE A 148 14.23 -4.86 7.34
C PHE A 148 15.29 -4.89 6.23
N PHE A 149 14.92 -5.23 4.99
CA PHE A 149 15.86 -5.13 3.86
C PHE A 149 16.36 -3.71 3.62
N THR A 150 15.51 -2.70 3.83
CA THR A 150 15.87 -1.29 3.67
C THR A 150 16.87 -0.84 4.73
N ILE A 151 16.65 -1.25 6.00
CA ILE A 151 17.57 -0.99 7.12
C ILE A 151 18.91 -1.69 6.89
N LEU A 152 18.89 -2.95 6.43
CA LEU A 152 20.11 -3.72 6.12
C LEU A 152 20.91 -3.12 4.95
N LYS A 153 20.23 -2.62 3.91
CA LYS A 153 20.89 -1.98 2.75
C LYS A 153 21.42 -0.58 3.10
N ASN A 154 20.72 0.17 3.94
CA ASN A 154 21.06 1.56 4.28
C ASN A 154 21.07 1.77 5.80
N PRO A 155 22.09 1.28 6.52
CA PRO A 155 22.15 1.36 7.98
C PRO A 155 22.28 2.80 8.52
N HIS A 156 22.58 3.79 7.67
CA HIS A 156 22.74 5.20 8.07
C HIS A 156 21.43 5.99 8.13
N LYS A 157 20.36 5.51 7.47
CA LYS A 157 19.11 6.25 7.35
C LYS A 157 17.96 5.40 7.88
N PHE A 158 17.47 5.77 9.05
CA PHE A 158 16.29 5.12 9.60
C PHE A 158 15.04 5.42 8.74
N PRO A 159 14.34 4.39 8.23
CA PRO A 159 13.24 4.58 7.29
C PRO A 159 11.91 4.92 8.01
N TYR A 160 11.86 6.07 8.69
CA TYR A 160 10.71 6.54 9.48
C TYR A 160 9.39 6.46 8.70
N PHE A 161 9.37 7.03 7.49
CA PHE A 161 8.16 7.08 6.67
C PHE A 161 7.64 5.69 6.30
N GLN A 162 8.55 4.78 5.95
CA GLN A 162 8.18 3.42 5.56
C GLN A 162 7.62 2.63 6.73
N ILE A 163 8.24 2.76 7.92
CA ILE A 163 7.75 2.13 9.16
C ILE A 163 6.35 2.63 9.48
N PHE A 164 6.18 3.95 9.52
CA PHE A 164 4.92 4.57 9.84
C PHE A 164 3.81 4.18 8.85
N ASN A 165 4.10 4.22 7.55
CA ASN A 165 3.14 3.84 6.51
C ASN A 165 2.75 2.35 6.59
N HIS A 166 3.70 1.44 6.87
CA HIS A 166 3.37 0.02 7.03
C HIS A 166 2.55 -0.23 8.31
N SER A 167 2.86 0.45 9.42
CA SER A 167 2.07 0.36 10.66
C SER A 167 0.63 0.83 10.45
N ILE A 168 0.45 1.98 9.77
CA ILE A 168 -0.89 2.47 9.42
C ILE A 168 -1.61 1.45 8.54
N LEU A 169 -0.98 0.92 7.49
CA LEU A 169 -1.63 -0.05 6.61
C LEU A 169 -2.07 -1.34 7.34
N ILE A 170 -1.30 -1.81 8.33
CA ILE A 170 -1.69 -2.95 9.19
C ILE A 170 -2.93 -2.57 10.02
N CYS A 171 -2.89 -1.41 10.68
CA CYS A 171 -4.01 -0.89 11.47
C CYS A 171 -5.28 -0.71 10.61
N MET A 172 -5.17 -0.08 9.44
CA MET A 172 -6.30 0.10 8.52
C MET A 172 -6.92 -1.23 8.13
N SER A 173 -6.09 -2.22 7.78
CA SER A 173 -6.55 -3.52 7.31
C SER A 173 -7.30 -4.28 8.41
N PHE A 174 -6.86 -4.15 9.66
CA PHE A 174 -7.57 -4.66 10.83
C PHE A 174 -8.93 -3.96 11.02
N LEU A 175 -8.95 -2.62 10.98
CA LEU A 175 -10.18 -1.84 11.14
C LEU A 175 -11.20 -2.12 10.03
N TRP A 176 -10.75 -2.39 8.80
CA TRP A 176 -11.63 -2.80 7.69
C TRP A 176 -12.38 -4.09 8.00
N LEU A 177 -11.70 -5.07 8.61
CA LEU A 177 -12.30 -6.33 9.01
C LEU A 177 -13.22 -6.17 10.22
N GLU A 178 -12.72 -5.51 11.28
CA GLU A 178 -13.44 -5.35 12.55
C GLU A 178 -14.76 -4.60 12.39
N PHE A 179 -14.74 -3.47 11.67
CA PHE A 179 -15.92 -2.62 11.47
C PHE A 179 -16.65 -2.89 10.16
N SER A 180 -16.22 -3.91 9.39
CA SER A 180 -16.78 -4.22 8.08
C SER A 180 -16.91 -2.98 7.19
N GLN A 181 -15.82 -2.22 7.13
CA GLN A 181 -15.82 -0.89 6.56
C GLN A 181 -16.27 -0.93 5.09
N SER A 182 -17.21 -0.05 4.74
CA SER A 182 -17.62 0.17 3.34
C SER A 182 -16.40 0.57 2.49
N PHE A 183 -16.43 0.43 1.16
CA PHE A 183 -15.30 0.65 0.21
C PHE A 183 -14.02 -0.18 0.39
N GLN A 184 -13.88 -1.00 1.44
CA GLN A 184 -12.68 -1.82 1.64
C GLN A 184 -12.35 -2.66 0.39
N VAL A 185 -13.36 -3.15 -0.31
CA VAL A 185 -13.21 -4.00 -1.50
C VAL A 185 -12.51 -3.24 -2.63
N LEU A 186 -12.97 -2.02 -2.94
CA LEU A 186 -12.37 -1.19 -3.97
C LEU A 186 -10.97 -0.74 -3.57
N ALA A 187 -10.74 -0.44 -2.28
CA ALA A 187 -9.43 -0.10 -1.78
C ALA A 187 -8.45 -1.28 -1.90
N ILE A 188 -8.86 -2.50 -1.53
CA ILE A 188 -8.04 -3.71 -1.64
C ILE A 188 -7.75 -4.03 -3.11
N LEU A 189 -8.74 -4.01 -4.00
CA LEU A 189 -8.53 -4.22 -5.44
C LEU A 189 -7.51 -3.22 -6.01
N SER A 190 -7.67 -1.95 -5.67
CA SER A 190 -6.77 -0.87 -6.08
C SER A 190 -5.33 -1.10 -5.59
N MET A 191 -5.17 -1.37 -4.29
CA MET A 191 -3.86 -1.56 -3.67
C MET A 191 -3.17 -2.82 -4.20
N THR A 192 -3.87 -3.94 -4.29
CA THR A 192 -3.31 -5.22 -4.75
C THR A 192 -2.90 -5.17 -6.21
N LEU A 193 -3.66 -4.49 -7.06
CA LEU A 193 -3.28 -4.25 -8.46
C LEU A 193 -1.97 -3.47 -8.57
N VAL A 194 -1.86 -2.35 -7.84
CA VAL A 194 -0.65 -1.52 -7.82
C VAL A 194 0.53 -2.26 -7.18
N PHE A 195 0.31 -3.03 -6.13
CA PHE A 195 1.35 -3.86 -5.53
C PHE A 195 1.84 -4.94 -6.49
N ALA A 196 0.96 -5.66 -7.19
CA ALA A 196 1.37 -6.62 -8.21
C ALA A 196 2.27 -5.96 -9.28
N MET A 197 1.87 -4.79 -9.79
CA MET A 197 2.68 -4.05 -10.78
C MET A 197 4.03 -3.59 -10.22
N VAL A 198 4.03 -2.95 -9.05
CA VAL A 198 5.24 -2.35 -8.46
C VAL A 198 6.23 -3.42 -8.03
N TYR A 199 5.78 -4.50 -7.40
CA TYR A 199 6.64 -5.59 -6.96
C TYR A 199 7.10 -6.46 -8.14
N GLY A 200 6.25 -6.70 -9.14
CA GLY A 200 6.64 -7.33 -10.39
C GLY A 200 7.73 -6.53 -11.12
N TYR A 201 7.54 -5.22 -11.27
CA TYR A 201 8.54 -4.32 -11.86
C TYR A 201 9.88 -4.39 -11.10
N ARG A 202 9.85 -4.37 -9.75
CA ARG A 202 11.07 -4.51 -8.94
C ARG A 202 11.78 -5.83 -9.17
N PHE A 203 11.06 -6.93 -9.20
CA PHE A 203 11.62 -8.26 -9.49
C PHE A 203 12.32 -8.27 -10.86
N PHE A 204 11.69 -7.74 -11.91
CA PHE A 204 12.33 -7.63 -13.22
C PHE A 204 13.60 -6.78 -13.18
N THR A 205 13.59 -5.64 -12.48
CA THR A 205 14.79 -4.81 -12.35
C THR A 205 15.91 -5.49 -11.56
N GLU A 206 15.59 -6.37 -10.61
CA GLU A 206 16.59 -7.11 -9.81
C GLU A 206 17.18 -8.30 -10.57
N ILE A 207 16.45 -8.86 -11.55
CA ILE A 207 16.95 -9.91 -12.47
C ILE A 207 17.90 -9.35 -13.55
N GLY A 208 18.01 -8.02 -13.66
CA GLY A 208 18.91 -7.37 -14.61
C GLY A 208 18.23 -6.81 -15.86
N PHE A 209 16.90 -6.78 -15.90
CA PHE A 209 16.21 -6.01 -16.94
C PHE A 209 16.45 -4.51 -16.74
N ARG A 210 16.67 -3.80 -17.86
CA ARG A 210 17.01 -2.38 -17.86
C ARG A 210 15.91 -1.59 -17.14
N LYS A 211 16.32 -0.81 -16.15
CA LYS A 211 15.43 0.09 -15.42
C LYS A 211 14.76 1.04 -16.41
N SER A 212 13.44 1.17 -16.34
CA SER A 212 12.71 2.12 -17.16
C SER A 212 13.19 3.54 -16.86
N TYR A 213 13.34 4.37 -17.91
CA TYR A 213 13.70 5.78 -17.79
C TYR A 213 12.61 6.57 -17.06
N PHE A 214 11.36 6.10 -17.14
CA PHE A 214 10.21 6.70 -16.45
C PHE A 214 10.12 6.22 -14.99
N PRO A 215 9.78 7.11 -14.02
CA PRO A 215 9.57 6.75 -12.62
C PRO A 215 8.26 5.97 -12.40
N PHE A 216 8.15 4.79 -13.02
CA PHE A 216 6.95 3.94 -13.05
C PHE A 216 6.34 3.68 -11.67
N VAL A 217 7.19 3.38 -10.68
CA VAL A 217 6.73 3.13 -9.30
C VAL A 217 6.03 4.36 -8.70
N MET A 218 6.55 5.56 -8.93
CA MET A 218 5.95 6.80 -8.44
C MET A 218 4.62 7.06 -9.12
N PHE A 219 4.56 6.85 -10.44
CA PHE A 219 3.32 6.99 -11.21
C PHE A 219 2.21 6.08 -10.68
N CYS A 220 2.50 4.79 -10.47
CA CYS A 220 1.52 3.85 -9.90
C CYS A 220 1.06 4.26 -8.49
N GLN A 221 1.96 4.83 -7.68
CA GLN A 221 1.61 5.33 -6.34
C GLN A 221 0.70 6.56 -6.41
N ILE A 222 0.95 7.49 -7.34
CA ILE A 222 0.10 8.67 -7.54
C ILE A 222 -1.31 8.23 -7.98
N VAL A 223 -1.39 7.32 -8.96
CA VAL A 223 -2.68 6.76 -9.41
C VAL A 223 -3.43 6.10 -8.26
N LEU A 224 -2.74 5.35 -7.39
CA LEU A 224 -3.34 4.73 -6.21
C LEU A 224 -3.95 5.76 -5.26
N VAL A 225 -3.21 6.84 -4.96
CA VAL A 225 -3.66 7.90 -4.06
C VAL A 225 -4.88 8.62 -4.65
N VAL A 226 -4.83 8.99 -5.93
CA VAL A 226 -5.94 9.67 -6.62
C VAL A 226 -7.19 8.80 -6.64
N MET A 227 -7.04 7.53 -6.99
CA MET A 227 -8.16 6.59 -7.03
C MET A 227 -8.74 6.33 -5.64
N ASN A 228 -7.89 6.19 -4.62
CA ASN A 228 -8.31 6.03 -3.23
C ASN A 228 -9.10 7.27 -2.74
N MET A 229 -8.64 8.47 -3.07
CA MET A 229 -9.37 9.72 -2.77
C MET A 229 -10.77 9.72 -3.43
N GLY A 230 -10.86 9.27 -4.68
CA GLY A 230 -12.13 9.10 -5.38
C GLY A 230 -13.10 8.14 -4.65
N TRP A 231 -12.59 7.04 -4.11
CA TRP A 231 -13.40 6.10 -3.30
C TRP A 231 -13.88 6.72 -1.99
N HIS A 232 -13.02 7.47 -1.29
CA HIS A 232 -13.41 8.17 -0.06
C HIS A 232 -14.55 9.18 -0.31
N VAL A 233 -14.48 9.96 -1.40
CA VAL A 233 -15.56 10.89 -1.79
C VAL A 233 -16.83 10.13 -2.18
N GLY A 234 -16.70 9.04 -2.96
CA GLY A 234 -17.84 8.24 -3.38
C GLY A 234 -18.66 7.66 -2.21
N VAL A 235 -17.97 7.19 -1.17
CA VAL A 235 -18.61 6.71 0.07
C VAL A 235 -19.35 7.82 0.79
N LEU A 236 -18.71 9.00 0.92
CA LEU A 236 -19.28 10.13 1.61
C LEU A 236 -20.59 10.58 0.94
N VAL A 237 -20.59 10.70 -0.39
CA VAL A 237 -21.79 11.06 -1.17
C VAL A 237 -22.89 10.02 -0.97
N LEU A 238 -22.57 8.72 -1.05
CA LEU A 238 -23.56 7.65 -0.89
C LEU A 238 -24.11 7.57 0.54
N HIS A 239 -23.28 7.84 1.55
CA HIS A 239 -23.67 7.86 2.94
C HIS A 239 -24.76 8.90 3.20
N PHE A 240 -24.56 10.13 2.73
CA PHE A 240 -25.53 11.21 2.87
C PHE A 240 -26.78 11.01 2.01
N TRP A 241 -26.65 10.44 0.81
CA TRP A 241 -27.80 10.25 -0.07
C TRP A 241 -28.74 9.11 0.37
N LYS A 242 -28.21 8.02 0.94
CA LYS A 242 -28.96 6.76 1.14
C LYS A 242 -29.21 6.38 2.60
N GLY A 243 -28.92 7.26 3.56
CA GLY A 243 -29.23 7.03 4.97
C GLY A 243 -28.22 6.14 5.70
N GLY A 244 -26.94 6.20 5.31
CA GLY A 244 -25.83 5.59 6.04
C GLY A 244 -25.18 4.38 5.36
N CYS A 245 -23.88 4.22 5.63
CA CYS A 245 -23.04 3.09 5.19
C CYS A 245 -22.35 2.48 6.41
N ASN A 246 -22.09 1.17 6.37
CA ASN A 246 -21.42 0.49 7.47
C ASN A 246 -19.97 0.95 7.67
N GLY A 247 -19.54 1.01 8.94
CA GLY A 247 -18.16 1.35 9.30
C GLY A 247 -17.78 2.82 9.14
N MET A 248 -18.73 3.76 9.25
CA MET A 248 -18.45 5.21 9.10
C MET A 248 -17.45 5.74 10.14
N GLY A 249 -17.48 5.25 11.38
CA GLY A 249 -16.49 5.62 12.40
C GLY A 249 -15.07 5.21 12.01
N ALA A 250 -14.90 3.98 11.50
CA ALA A 250 -13.61 3.51 10.99
C ALA A 250 -13.18 4.27 9.71
N TRP A 251 -14.13 4.69 8.87
CA TRP A 251 -13.86 5.56 7.72
C TRP A 251 -13.25 6.91 8.14
N VAL A 252 -13.77 7.55 9.20
CA VAL A 252 -13.21 8.82 9.71
C VAL A 252 -11.78 8.62 10.17
N PHE A 253 -11.54 7.61 11.01
CA PHE A 253 -10.19 7.29 11.49
C PHE A 253 -9.23 7.00 10.32
N ASN A 254 -9.69 6.24 9.33
CA ASN A 254 -8.90 5.90 8.17
C ASN A 254 -8.57 7.12 7.28
N THR A 255 -9.51 8.06 7.18
CA THR A 255 -9.32 9.30 6.42
C THR A 255 -8.29 10.20 7.11
N VAL A 256 -8.37 10.34 8.44
CA VAL A 256 -7.42 11.14 9.24
C VAL A 256 -6.00 10.59 9.09
N LEU A 257 -5.83 9.28 9.30
CA LEU A 257 -4.52 8.62 9.19
C LEU A 257 -3.93 8.71 7.78
N ASN A 258 -4.73 8.47 6.72
CA ASN A 258 -4.25 8.64 5.34
C ASN A 258 -3.91 10.11 5.01
N SER A 259 -4.71 11.07 5.51
CA SER A 259 -4.43 12.50 5.32
C SER A 259 -3.12 12.90 5.98
N PHE A 260 -2.85 12.39 7.19
CA PHE A 260 -1.59 12.64 7.88
C PHE A 260 -0.39 12.09 7.11
N VAL A 261 -0.49 10.87 6.55
CA VAL A 261 0.55 10.30 5.67
C VAL A 261 0.76 11.17 4.43
N LEU A 262 -0.32 11.60 3.76
CA LEU A 262 -0.24 12.42 2.56
C LEU A 262 0.42 13.77 2.84
N LEU A 263 0.02 14.45 3.94
CA LEU A 263 0.62 15.71 4.35
C LEU A 263 2.11 15.55 4.65
N PHE A 264 2.50 14.47 5.32
CA PHE A 264 3.90 14.18 5.60
C PHE A 264 4.73 13.99 4.31
N VAL A 265 4.19 13.25 3.34
CA VAL A 265 4.82 13.08 2.02
C VAL A 265 4.94 14.41 1.28
N LEU A 266 3.85 15.19 1.26
CA LEU A 266 3.82 16.47 0.56
C LEU A 266 4.83 17.43 1.17
N ASN A 267 4.89 17.52 2.50
CA ASN A 267 5.86 18.37 3.19
C ASN A 267 7.31 17.96 2.86
N PHE A 268 7.60 16.66 2.86
CA PHE A 268 8.92 16.16 2.46
C PHE A 268 9.26 16.50 1.00
N TYR A 269 8.28 16.33 0.10
CA TYR A 269 8.46 16.61 -1.32
C TYR A 269 8.65 18.11 -1.60
N VAL A 270 7.83 18.96 -0.98
CA VAL A 270 7.94 20.43 -1.08
C VAL A 270 9.29 20.88 -0.55
N LYS A 271 9.71 20.42 0.64
CA LYS A 271 11.02 20.75 1.20
C LYS A 271 12.17 20.33 0.30
N LYS A 272 12.07 19.16 -0.34
CA LYS A 272 13.07 18.69 -1.30
C LYS A 272 13.10 19.57 -2.56
N CYS A 273 11.93 19.90 -3.11
CA CYS A 273 11.83 20.72 -4.32
C CYS A 273 12.33 22.16 -4.08
N LEU A 274 12.04 22.74 -2.90
CA LEU A 274 12.59 24.03 -2.49
C LEU A 274 14.12 23.96 -2.37
N SER A 275 14.66 22.94 -1.70
CA SER A 275 16.10 22.76 -1.57
C SER A 275 16.81 22.57 -2.93
N GLU A 276 16.19 21.87 -3.89
CA GLU A 276 16.73 21.75 -5.26
C GLU A 276 16.74 23.10 -5.99
N ARG A 277 15.73 23.95 -5.77
CA ARG A 277 15.68 25.32 -6.32
C ARG A 277 16.75 26.22 -5.69
N ASP A 278 16.91 26.19 -4.37
CA ASP A 278 17.93 26.99 -3.66
C ASP A 278 19.36 26.60 -4.10
N PHE A 279 19.59 25.30 -4.30
CA PHE A 279 20.87 24.79 -4.80
C PHE A 279 21.12 25.16 -6.27
N ALA A 280 20.07 25.24 -7.09
CA ALA A 280 20.18 25.74 -8.46
C ALA A 280 20.49 27.25 -8.48
N ALA A 281 19.83 28.05 -7.62
CA ALA A 281 20.04 29.49 -7.53
C ALA A 281 21.47 29.87 -7.09
N SER A 282 21.97 29.24 -6.02
CA SER A 282 23.34 29.46 -5.52
C SER A 282 24.43 29.08 -6.54
N ARG A 283 24.18 28.06 -7.38
CA ARG A 283 25.11 27.66 -8.45
C ARG A 283 25.15 28.69 -9.59
N THR A 284 24.03 29.38 -9.85
CA THR A 284 23.98 30.46 -10.85
C THR A 284 24.71 31.70 -10.35
N GLU A 285 24.46 32.13 -9.10
CA GLU A 285 25.19 33.26 -8.49
C GLU A 285 26.71 33.02 -8.48
N THR A 286 27.16 31.83 -8.08
CA THR A 286 28.60 31.50 -8.05
C THR A 286 29.24 31.58 -9.43
N LYS A 287 28.52 31.21 -10.51
CA LYS A 287 29.02 31.31 -11.89
C LYS A 287 29.15 32.76 -12.33
N ASP A 288 28.16 33.60 -12.03
CA ASP A 288 28.17 35.01 -12.39
C ASP A 288 29.33 35.74 -11.67
N THR A 289 29.52 35.48 -10.37
CA THR A 289 30.63 36.10 -9.61
C THR A 289 32.00 35.66 -10.14
N THR A 290 32.15 34.37 -10.49
CA THR A 290 33.40 33.84 -11.06
C THR A 290 33.69 34.44 -12.43
N SER A 291 32.66 34.65 -13.25
CA SER A 291 32.80 35.28 -14.57
C SER A 291 33.19 36.76 -14.49
N GLU A 292 32.63 37.49 -13.52
CA GLU A 292 32.94 38.91 -13.30
C GLU A 292 34.38 39.10 -12.79
N ILE A 293 34.86 38.23 -11.89
CA ILE A 293 36.24 38.24 -11.41
C ILE A 293 37.21 37.90 -12.55
N SER A 294 36.88 36.93 -13.41
CA SER A 294 37.71 36.58 -14.57
C SER A 294 37.82 37.74 -15.57
N TYR A 295 36.72 38.45 -15.83
CA TYR A 295 36.71 39.63 -16.69
C TYR A 295 37.55 40.79 -16.11
N LYS A 296 37.44 41.06 -14.80
CA LYS A 296 38.25 42.07 -14.11
C LYS A 296 39.75 41.73 -14.09
N LEU A 297 40.11 40.47 -13.93
CA LEU A 297 41.50 40.02 -14.03
C LEU A 297 42.07 40.15 -15.45
N LEU A 298 41.29 39.79 -16.48
CA LEU A 298 41.71 39.91 -17.88
C LEU A 298 41.86 41.36 -18.35
N THR A 299 41.08 42.28 -17.79
CA THR A 299 41.16 43.72 -18.11
C THR A 299 42.26 44.42 -17.31
N SER A 300 42.54 44.01 -16.07
CA SER A 300 43.62 44.55 -15.25
C SER A 300 45.03 44.14 -15.72
N ASN A 301 45.18 43.01 -16.42
CA ASN A 301 46.47 42.55 -16.95
C ASN A 301 46.84 43.17 -18.32
N ARG A 302 45.99 44.07 -18.83
CA ARG A 302 46.13 44.68 -20.16
C ARG A 302 46.45 46.19 -20.11
N SER A 303 46.67 46.73 -18.91
CA SER A 303 47.17 48.08 -18.63
C SER A 303 48.59 48.01 -18.07
#